data_AF-A0A3C1GHC6-F1
#
_entry.id   AF-A0A3C1GHC6-F1
#
_cell.length_a   1.000
_cell.length_b   1.000
_cell.length_c   1.000
_cell.angle_alpha   90.00
_cell.angle_beta   90.00
_cell.angle_gamma   90.00
#
_symmetry.space_group_name_H-M   'P 1'
#
loop_
_entity.id
_entity.type
_entity.pdbx_description
1 polymer ?
#
loop_
_entity_poly.entity_id
_entity_poly.type
_entity_poly.pdbx_seq_one_letter_code
_entity_poly.pdbx_strand_id
1 'polypeptide(L)'
;MVLFVIFNNRAWNAVKRAVTSHARDGWAVRTGTMPFTELDPAPDYEMVCQASGGHGERVEDPAALPGALARGLRVVRDEKRQALVNVICKKP
;
A
#
# COMPACT_ATOMS: atom_id res chain seq x y z
N MET A 1 -4.30 -13.12 16.65
CA MET A 1 -3.53 -12.02 16.06
C MET A 1 -3.62 -12.06 14.54
N VAL A 2 -3.43 -10.92 13.89
CA VAL A 2 -3.72 -10.70 12.45
C VAL A 2 -2.45 -10.21 11.74
N LEU A 3 -2.26 -10.66 10.49
CA LEU A 3 -1.31 -10.11 9.54
C LEU A 3 -2.06 -9.19 8.56
N PHE A 4 -1.72 -7.91 8.54
CA PHE A 4 -2.22 -6.96 7.54
C PHE A 4 -1.26 -6.90 6.35
N VAL A 5 -1.80 -6.98 5.13
CA VAL A 5 -1.02 -6.79 3.90
C VAL A 5 -1.60 -5.60 3.16
N ILE A 6 -0.79 -4.56 2.98
CA ILE A 6 -1.17 -3.34 2.27
C ILE A 6 -0.58 -3.39 0.87
N PHE A 7 -1.43 -3.40 -0.15
CA PHE A 7 -1.02 -3.20 -1.54
C PHE A 7 -0.96 -1.70 -1.84
N ASN A 8 0.19 -1.09 -1.56
CA ASN A 8 0.36 0.34 -1.56
C ASN A 8 0.80 0.86 -2.93
N ASN A 9 -0.18 1.27 -3.74
CA ASN A 9 0.05 1.94 -5.02
C ASN A 9 0.10 3.48 -4.90
N ARG A 10 -0.04 4.03 -3.68
CA ARG A 10 -0.04 5.47 -3.37
C ARG A 10 -1.05 6.28 -4.17
N ALA A 11 -2.15 5.66 -4.62
CA ALA A 11 -3.15 6.33 -5.43
C ALA A 11 -4.56 5.73 -5.29
N TRP A 12 -5.59 6.58 -5.35
CA TRP A 12 -6.97 6.15 -5.54
C TRP A 12 -7.25 5.80 -7.01
N ASN A 13 -6.80 4.61 -7.43
CA ASN A 13 -6.93 4.16 -8.80
C ASN A 13 -8.40 3.99 -9.25
N ALA A 14 -9.31 3.67 -8.32
CA ALA A 14 -10.75 3.59 -8.60
C ALA A 14 -11.31 4.93 -9.08
N VAL A 15 -10.92 6.02 -8.42
CA VAL A 15 -11.34 7.39 -8.77
C VAL A 15 -10.73 7.79 -10.12
N LYS A 16 -9.42 7.56 -10.32
CA LYS A 16 -8.73 7.81 -11.60
C LYS A 16 -9.46 7.12 -12.76
N ARG A 17 -9.81 5.83 -12.60
CA ARG A 17 -10.56 5.04 -13.60
C ARG A 17 -11.96 5.60 -13.87
N ALA A 18 -12.69 5.99 -12.83
CA ALA A 18 -14.03 6.56 -12.98
C ALA A 18 -14.01 7.89 -13.74
N VAL A 19 -13.05 8.78 -13.43
CA VAL A 19 -12.90 10.06 -14.14
C VAL A 19 -12.55 9.83 -15.61
N THR A 20 -11.60 8.93 -15.89
CA THR A 20 -11.23 8.60 -17.28
C THR A 20 -12.37 7.97 -18.07
N SER A 21 -13.28 7.22 -17.42
CA SER A 21 -14.40 6.62 -18.14
C SER A 21 -15.54 7.60 -18.44
N HIS A 22 -15.86 8.50 -17.50
CA HIS A 22 -17.02 9.40 -17.60
C HIS A 22 -16.70 10.74 -18.27
N ALA A 23 -15.49 11.27 -18.09
CA ALA A 23 -15.06 12.56 -18.61
C ALA A 23 -13.79 12.39 -19.45
N ARG A 24 -13.89 11.60 -20.52
CA ARG A 24 -12.76 11.23 -21.41
C ARG A 24 -12.01 12.44 -21.98
N ASP A 25 -12.73 13.50 -22.31
CA ASP A 25 -12.15 14.75 -22.83
C ASP A 25 -12.01 15.84 -21.76
N GLY A 26 -12.22 15.47 -20.49
CA GLY A 26 -12.14 16.36 -19.35
C GLY A 26 -10.72 16.89 -19.12
N TRP A 27 -10.62 18.02 -18.42
CA TRP A 27 -9.34 18.67 -18.13
C TRP A 27 -8.31 17.70 -17.53
N ALA A 28 -8.71 16.88 -16.54
CA ALA A 28 -7.82 15.95 -15.86
C ALA A 28 -7.23 14.87 -16.78
N VAL A 29 -8.00 14.40 -17.76
CA VAL A 29 -7.50 13.43 -18.75
C VAL A 29 -6.55 14.11 -19.72
N ARG A 30 -6.90 15.31 -20.21
CA ARG A 30 -6.08 16.06 -21.17
C ARG A 30 -4.74 16.53 -20.61
N THR A 31 -4.68 16.87 -19.33
CA THR A 31 -3.43 17.32 -18.69
C THR A 31 -2.62 16.19 -18.09
N GLY A 32 -3.18 14.98 -18.00
CA GLY A 32 -2.58 13.85 -17.27
C GLY A 32 -2.57 14.06 -15.75
N THR A 33 -3.15 15.16 -15.25
CA THR A 33 -3.20 15.50 -13.83
C THR A 33 -4.53 15.07 -13.25
N MET A 34 -4.49 14.13 -12.31
CA MET A 34 -5.66 13.64 -11.59
C MET A 34 -5.65 14.22 -10.16
N PRO A 35 -6.22 15.42 -9.95
CA PRO A 35 -6.23 16.03 -8.63
C PRO A 35 -7.02 15.14 -7.65
N PHE A 36 -6.60 15.15 -6.39
CA PHE A 36 -7.19 14.38 -5.30
C PHE A 36 -7.13 12.84 -5.46
N THR A 37 -6.35 12.31 -6.41
CA THR A 37 -6.13 10.85 -6.52
C THR A 37 -4.76 10.39 -6.06
N GLU A 38 -3.78 11.29 -6.04
CA GLU A 38 -2.43 11.01 -5.54
C GLU A 38 -2.46 11.03 -4.01
N LEU A 39 -1.84 10.03 -3.40
CA LEU A 39 -1.72 9.92 -1.94
C LEU A 39 -0.28 10.21 -1.48
N ASP A 40 0.56 10.78 -2.35
CA ASP A 40 1.91 11.18 -1.98
C ASP A 40 1.90 12.52 -1.21
N PRO A 41 2.73 12.65 -0.16
CA PRO A 41 3.47 11.57 0.48
C PRO A 41 2.52 10.63 1.25
N ALA A 42 2.66 9.32 1.02
CA ALA A 42 1.90 8.32 1.78
C ALA A 42 2.60 8.04 3.11
N PRO A 43 1.87 7.75 4.20
CA PRO A 43 2.48 7.32 5.45
C PRO A 43 3.32 6.05 5.29
N ASP A 44 4.41 5.97 6.05
CA ASP A 44 5.15 4.71 6.25
C ASP A 44 4.36 3.83 7.23
N TYR A 45 3.37 3.09 6.72
CA TYR A 45 2.45 2.28 7.50
C TYR A 45 3.14 1.25 8.40
N GLU A 46 4.29 0.73 7.96
CA GLU A 46 5.14 -0.16 8.74
C GLU A 46 5.68 0.51 10.01
N MET A 47 6.05 1.80 9.93
CA MET A 47 6.53 2.55 11.08
C MET A 47 5.40 2.83 12.07
N VAL A 48 4.20 3.11 11.58
CA VAL A 48 3.01 3.23 12.43
C VAL A 48 2.73 1.93 13.18
N CYS A 49 2.83 0.79 12.49
CA CYS A 49 2.68 -0.52 13.12
C CYS A 49 3.75 -0.76 14.20
N GLN A 50 5.01 -0.44 13.91
CA GLN A 50 6.13 -0.57 14.85
C GLN A 50 5.96 0.34 16.08
N ALA A 51 5.52 1.59 15.89
CA ALA A 51 5.26 2.53 16.97
C ALA A 51 4.19 2.02 17.95
N SER A 52 3.21 1.25 17.44
CA SER A 52 2.20 0.57 18.26
C SER A 52 2.66 -0.77 18.85
N GLY A 53 3.96 -1.09 18.79
CA GLY A 53 4.54 -2.34 19.27
C GLY A 53 4.36 -3.54 18.34
N GLY A 54 3.82 -3.34 17.14
CA GLY A 54 3.67 -4.38 16.12
C GLY A 54 4.94 -4.64 15.30
N HIS A 55 4.87 -5.63 14.42
CA HIS A 55 5.93 -5.93 13.45
C HIS A 55 5.59 -5.32 12.10
N GLY A 56 6.35 -4.33 11.66
CA GLY A 56 6.17 -3.70 10.35
C GLY A 56 7.29 -4.05 9.39
N GLU A 57 6.95 -4.46 8.17
CA GLU A 57 7.88 -4.63 7.06
C GLU A 57 7.43 -3.81 5.85
N ARG A 58 8.38 -3.19 5.17
CA ARG A 58 8.19 -2.57 3.86
C ARG A 58 8.85 -3.44 2.80
N VAL A 59 8.15 -3.71 1.71
CA VAL A 59 8.62 -4.54 0.60
C VAL A 59 8.51 -3.75 -0.69
N GLU A 60 9.66 -3.47 -1.30
CA GLU A 60 9.76 -2.81 -2.61
C GLU A 60 10.15 -3.80 -3.72
N ASP A 61 10.95 -4.80 -3.39
CA ASP A 61 11.33 -5.89 -4.30
C ASP A 61 10.32 -7.04 -4.21
N PRO A 62 9.63 -7.40 -5.32
CA PRO A 62 8.73 -8.55 -5.36
C PRO A 62 9.40 -9.87 -4.93
N ALA A 63 10.70 -10.06 -5.15
CA ALA A 63 11.40 -11.27 -4.75
C ALA A 63 11.52 -11.41 -3.23
N ALA A 64 11.47 -10.30 -2.48
CA ALA A 64 11.51 -10.30 -1.02
C ALA A 64 10.15 -10.60 -0.37
N LEU A 65 9.04 -10.49 -1.12
CA LEU A 65 7.68 -10.62 -0.60
C LEU A 65 7.40 -11.98 0.06
N PRO A 66 7.77 -13.14 -0.52
CA PRO A 66 7.54 -14.44 0.14
C PRO A 66 8.23 -14.52 1.51
N GLY A 67 9.45 -13.97 1.61
CA GLY A 67 10.21 -13.93 2.86
C GLY A 67 9.56 -13.04 3.92
N ALA A 68 9.07 -11.85 3.52
CA ALA A 68 8.36 -10.94 4.41
C ALA A 68 7.05 -11.53 4.93
N LEU A 69 6.28 -12.19 4.07
CA LEU A 69 5.05 -12.88 4.47
C LEU A 69 5.33 -14.03 5.45
N ALA A 70 6.39 -14.82 5.21
CA ALA A 70 6.78 -15.89 6.11
C ALA A 70 7.18 -15.37 7.51
N ARG A 71 7.93 -14.26 7.57
CA ARG A 71 8.29 -13.60 8.84
C ARG A 71 7.07 -13.01 9.55
N GLY A 72 6.21 -12.27 8.85
CA GLY A 72 4.99 -11.72 9.43
C GLY A 72 4.03 -12.79 9.97
N LEU A 73 3.89 -13.92 9.26
CA LEU A 73 3.11 -15.07 9.73
C LEU A 73 3.69 -15.70 11.00
N ARG A 74 5.02 -15.77 11.11
CA ARG A 74 5.71 -16.27 12.32
C ARG A 74 5.40 -15.38 13.53
N VAL A 75 5.53 -14.06 13.38
CA VAL A 75 5.20 -13.09 14.45
C VAL A 75 3.76 -13.29 14.96
N VAL A 76 2.82 -13.44 14.03
CA VAL A 76 1.40 -13.62 14.40
C VAL A 76 1.16 -14.95 15.12
N ARG A 77 1.81 -16.04 14.67
CA ARG A 77 1.59 -17.39 15.19
C ARG A 77 2.34 -17.64 16.49
N ASP A 78 3.58 -17.18 16.59
CA ASP A 78 4.51 -17.58 17.65
C ASP A 78 4.58 -16.50 18.72
N GLU A 79 4.76 -15.23 18.33
CA GLU A 79 4.84 -14.09 19.27
C GLU A 79 3.47 -13.56 19.70
N LYS A 80 2.39 -14.00 19.03
CA LYS A 80 1.02 -13.51 19.24
C LYS A 80 0.94 -11.98 19.17
N ARG A 81 1.68 -11.37 18.23
CA ARG A 81 1.76 -9.92 18.04
C ARG A 81 1.19 -9.51 16.67
N GLN A 82 0.75 -8.26 16.53
CA GLN A 82 0.31 -7.74 15.23
C GLN A 82 1.49 -7.70 14.25
N ALA A 83 1.24 -8.03 12.99
CA ALA A 83 2.18 -7.83 11.89
C ALA A 83 1.54 -7.07 10.72
N LEU A 84 2.35 -6.27 10.01
CA LEU A 84 1.99 -5.51 8.83
C LEU A 84 3.08 -5.65 7.77
N VAL A 85 2.69 -5.96 6.54
CA VAL A 85 3.56 -5.93 5.36
C VAL A 85 3.03 -4.89 4.38
N ASN A 86 3.76 -3.79 4.24
CA ASN A 86 3.51 -2.71 3.29
C ASN A 86 4.20 -3.04 1.96
N VAL A 87 3.44 -3.45 0.95
CA VAL A 87 3.95 -3.84 -0.38
C VAL A 87 3.84 -2.64 -1.31
N ILE A 88 4.98 -2.10 -1.73
CA ILE A 88 5.01 -0.96 -2.65
C ILE A 88 4.73 -1.46 -4.07
N CYS A 89 3.57 -1.08 -4.58
CA CYS A 89 3.13 -1.41 -5.92
C CYS A 89 3.55 -0.32 -6.89
N LYS A 90 3.89 -0.70 -8.13
CA LYS A 90 4.11 0.26 -9.22
C LYS A 90 2.87 1.14 -9.40
N LYS A 91 3.07 2.45 -9.53
CA LYS A 91 1.98 3.39 -9.83
C LYS A 91 1.34 3.07 -11.19
N PRO A 92 0.01 3.14 -11.30
CA PRO A 92 -0.73 2.90 -12.54
C PRO A 92 -0.67 4.07 -13.53
#